data_AF-X1UR09-F1
#
_entry.id   AF-X1UR09-F1
#
_cell.length_a   1.000
_cell.length_b   1.000
_cell.length_c   1.000
_cell.angle_alpha   90.00
_cell.angle_beta   90.00
_cell.angle_gamma   90.00
#
_symmetry.space_group_name_H-M   'P 1'
#
loop_
_entity.id
_entity.type
_entity.pdbx_description
1 polymer ?
#
loop_
_entity_poly.entity_id
_entity_poly.type
_entity_poly.pdbx_seq_one_letter_code
_entity_poly.pdbx_strand_id
1 'polypeptide(L)' 'REGVGVGVTEAPRGLLLYKIWSDAEGICKKANLLVATNHNIAGIEKTLMHVAKQVFEDKALEGLTLPKPWID' A
#
# COMPACT_ATOMS: atom_id res chain seq x y z
N ARG A 1 4.14 9.12 -33.41
CA ARG A 1 3.81 7.70 -33.18
C ARG A 1 3.26 7.60 -31.77
N GLU A 2 2.25 6.76 -31.53
CA GLU A 2 1.83 6.44 -30.17
C GLU A 2 3.00 5.81 -29.39
N GLY A 3 3.08 6.11 -28.09
CA GLY A 3 4.20 5.76 -27.23
C GLY A 3 3.79 4.90 -26.05
N VAL A 4 4.67 3.97 -25.65
CA VAL A 4 4.53 3.21 -24.41
C VAL A 4 5.83 3.32 -23.62
N GLY A 5 5.73 3.85 -22.40
CA GLY A 5 6.85 4.00 -21.47
C GLY A 5 6.63 3.17 -20.21
N VAL A 6 7.69 2.52 -19.72
CA VAL A 6 7.71 1.85 -18.41
C VAL A 6 8.82 2.45 -17.58
N GLY A 7 8.51 2.85 -16.36
CA GLY A 7 9.47 3.32 -15.38
C GLY A 7 9.39 2.50 -14.09
N VAL A 8 10.56 2.29 -13.48
CA VAL A 8 10.70 1.61 -12.20
C VAL A 8 11.65 2.42 -11.35
N THR A 9 11.29 2.65 -10.09
CA THR A 9 12.14 3.30 -9.10
C THR A 9 11.83 2.78 -7.71
N GLU A 10 12.79 2.92 -6.78
CA GLU A 10 12.52 2.72 -5.36
C GLU A 10 11.88 3.97 -4.77
N ALA A 11 10.69 3.81 -4.20
CA ALA A 11 10.03 4.82 -3.37
C ALA A 11 10.30 4.51 -1.87
N PRO A 12 10.03 5.44 -0.94
CA PRO A 12 10.32 5.23 0.48
C PRO A 12 9.68 3.99 1.12
N ARG A 13 8.65 3.41 0.49
CA ARG A 13 7.91 2.24 1.00
C ARG A 13 8.07 0.99 0.12
N GLY A 14 9.02 1.00 -0.82
CA GLY A 14 9.29 -0.08 -1.79
C GLY A 14 9.16 0.35 -3.25
N LEU A 15 9.15 -0.63 -4.16
CA LEU A 15 9.15 -0.41 -5.60
C LEU A 15 7.91 0.33 -6.11
N LEU A 16 8.13 1.38 -6.90
CA LEU A 16 7.12 2.04 -7.72
C LEU A 16 7.33 1.63 -9.18
N LEU A 17 6.32 0.99 -9.78
CA LEU A 17 6.28 0.70 -11.21
C LEU A 17 5.15 1.48 -11.86
N TYR A 18 5.44 2.15 -12.97
CA TYR A 18 4.42 2.84 -13.75
C TYR A 18 4.60 2.56 -15.24
N LYS A 19 3.48 2.29 -15.90
CA LYS A 19 3.38 2.13 -17.35
C LYS A 19 2.41 3.16 -17.91
N ILE A 20 2.87 3.95 -18.87
CA ILE A 20 2.09 5.04 -19.48
C ILE A 20 1.98 4.76 -20.98
N TRP A 21 0.78 4.99 -21.53
CA TRP A 21 0.51 5.00 -22.95
C TRP A 21 0.15 6.43 -23.38
N SER A 22 0.81 6.94 -24.40
CA SER A 22 0.57 8.28 -24.94
C SER A 22 0.18 8.25 -26.42
N ASP A 23 -0.60 9.22 -26.86
CA ASP A 23 -0.86 9.43 -28.28
C ASP A 23 0.35 10.05 -29.01
N ALA A 24 0.17 10.37 -30.30
CA ALA A 24 1.22 10.95 -31.13
C ALA A 24 1.65 12.37 -30.70
N GLU A 25 0.82 13.09 -29.94
CA GLU A 25 1.12 14.42 -29.39
C GLU A 25 1.74 14.34 -27.98
N GLY A 26 1.90 13.12 -27.44
CA GLY A 26 2.47 12.89 -26.11
C GLY A 26 1.46 12.96 -24.97
N ILE A 27 0.16 13.05 -25.27
CA ILE A 27 -0.88 13.10 -24.25
C ILE A 27 -1.14 11.69 -23.71
N CYS A 28 -1.09 11.55 -22.38
CA CYS A 28 -1.39 10.29 -21.70
C CYS A 28 -2.85 9.88 -21.96
N LYS A 29 -3.05 8.66 -22.49
CA LYS A 29 -4.38 8.06 -22.67
C LYS A 29 -4.70 6.99 -21.63
N LYS A 30 -3.67 6.39 -21.04
CA LYS A 30 -3.80 5.34 -20.03
C LYS A 30 -2.55 5.29 -19.17
N ALA A 31 -2.74 4.95 -17.89
CA ALA A 31 -1.66 4.60 -17.00
C ALA A 31 -2.02 3.33 -16.21
N ASN A 32 -1.00 2.53 -15.89
CA ASN A 32 -1.07 1.47 -14.90
C ASN A 32 0.00 1.75 -13.85
N LEU A 33 -0.39 1.85 -12.59
CA LEU A 33 0.47 2.24 -11.48
C LEU A 33 0.46 1.13 -10.44
N LEU A 34 1.60 0.45 -10.27
CA LEU A 34 1.82 -0.45 -9.15
C LEU A 34 2.66 0.31 -8.12
N VAL A 35 1.97 0.90 -7.16
CA VAL A 35 2.57 1.75 -6.14
C VAL A 35 3.11 0.89 -5.00
N ALA A 36 4.23 1.32 -4.42
CA ALA A 36 4.99 0.60 -3.41
C ALA A 36 4.17 -0.21 -2.39
N THR A 37 3.22 0.44 -1.69
CA THR A 37 2.45 -0.21 -0.63
C THR A 37 1.51 -1.31 -1.13
N ASN A 38 1.10 -1.30 -2.41
CA ASN A 38 0.26 -2.37 -2.97
C ASN A 38 0.93 -3.73 -2.87
N HIS A 39 2.26 -3.79 -3.01
CA HIS A 39 3.03 -5.03 -2.86
C HIS A 39 2.94 -5.62 -1.44
N ASN A 40 2.61 -4.81 -0.44
CA ASN A 40 2.58 -5.19 0.97
C ASN A 40 1.18 -5.48 1.51
N ILE A 41 0.11 -5.38 0.69
CA ILE A 41 -1.28 -5.55 1.16
C ILE A 41 -1.48 -6.89 1.86
N ALA A 42 -1.02 -7.99 1.28
CA ALA A 42 -1.15 -9.32 1.90
C ALA A 42 -0.43 -9.42 3.25
N GLY A 43 0.72 -8.76 3.39
CA GLY A 43 1.46 -8.69 4.65
C GLY A 43 0.70 -7.89 5.70
N ILE A 44 0.17 -6.74 5.32
CA ILE A 44 -0.65 -5.88 6.19
C ILE A 44 -1.89 -6.63 6.67
N GLU A 45 -2.64 -7.28 5.77
CA GLU A 45 -3.85 -8.04 6.13
C GLU A 45 -3.52 -9.20 7.07
N LYS A 46 -2.46 -9.95 6.80
CA LYS A 46 -2.03 -11.05 7.67
C LYS A 46 -1.68 -10.55 9.07
N THR A 47 -0.93 -9.47 9.17
CA THR A 47 -0.55 -8.87 10.46
C THR A 47 -1.76 -8.32 11.19
N LEU A 48 -2.69 -7.67 10.48
CA LEU A 48 -3.94 -7.17 11.05
C LEU A 48 -4.73 -8.31 11.70
N MET A 49 -4.95 -9.41 10.98
CA MET A 49 -5.70 -10.56 11.49
C MET A 49 -5.00 -11.21 12.68
N HIS A 50 -3.67 -11.33 12.64
CA HIS A 50 -2.89 -11.88 13.75
C HIS A 50 -3.02 -11.02 15.00
N VAL A 51 -2.84 -9.71 14.89
CA VAL A 51 -2.95 -8.77 16.01
C VAL A 51 -4.37 -8.72 16.56
N ALA A 52 -5.38 -8.72 15.68
CA ALA A 52 -6.79 -8.76 16.11
C ALA A 52 -7.06 -9.98 16.99
N LYS A 53 -6.58 -11.17 16.59
CA LYS A 53 -6.70 -12.38 17.41
C LYS A 53 -6.02 -12.21 18.77
N GLN A 54 -4.79 -11.72 18.79
CA GLN A 54 -4.06 -11.51 20.05
C GLN A 54 -4.79 -10.56 21.00
N VAL A 55 -5.37 -9.49 20.47
CA VAL A 55 -6.06 -8.47 21.27
C VAL A 55 -7.40 -8.99 21.80
N PHE A 56 -8.22 -9.61 20.96
CA PHE A 56 -9.61 -9.94 21.30
C PHE A 56 -9.80 -11.34 21.86
N GLU A 57 -9.04 -12.33 21.39
CA GLU A 57 -9.16 -13.73 21.83
C GLU A 57 -8.14 -14.04 22.93
N ASP A 58 -6.87 -13.74 22.68
CA ASP A 58 -5.79 -14.05 23.63
C ASP A 58 -5.67 -13.00 24.76
N LYS A 59 -6.48 -11.94 24.69
CA LYS A 59 -6.52 -10.83 25.65
C LYS A 59 -5.14 -10.24 25.97
N ALA A 60 -4.27 -10.13 24.97
CA ALA A 60 -2.87 -9.72 25.15
C ALA A 60 -2.69 -8.32 25.77
N LEU A 61 -3.75 -7.50 25.81
CA LEU A 61 -3.75 -6.16 26.41
C LEU A 61 -4.39 -6.11 27.81
N GLU A 62 -4.83 -7.24 28.37
CA GLU A 62 -5.46 -7.29 29.69
C GLU A 62 -4.47 -6.85 30.79
N GLY A 63 -4.91 -5.92 31.64
CA GLY A 63 -4.06 -5.34 32.70
C GLY A 63 -3.22 -4.13 32.27
N LEU A 64 -3.21 -3.76 30.98
CA LEU A 64 -2.57 -2.53 30.51
C LEU A 64 -3.55 -1.35 30.61
N THR A 65 -3.07 -0.22 31.14
CA THR A 65 -3.79 1.05 31.03
C THR A 65 -3.44 1.69 29.69
N LEU A 66 -4.36 1.60 28.73
CA LEU A 66 -4.17 2.24 27.44
C LEU A 66 -4.34 3.76 27.56
N PRO A 67 -3.55 4.55 26.81
CA PRO A 67 -3.77 5.99 26.74
C PRO A 67 -5.16 6.27 26.18
N LYS A 68 -5.74 7.42 26.56
CA LYS A 68 -7.01 7.85 25.98
C LYS A 68 -6.89 7.90 24.44
N PRO A 69 -7.89 7.41 23.70
CA PRO A 69 -7.94 7.55 22.25
C PRO A 69 -7.70 9.00 21.84
N TRP A 70 -6.96 9.19 20.75
CA TRP A 70 -6.70 10.53 20.19
C TRP A 70 -7.86 11.08 19.37
N ILE A 71 -8.91 10.28 19.19
CA ILE A 71 -10.13 10.64 18.48
C ILE A 71 -11.28 10.27 19.42
N ASP A 72 -12.18 11.21 19.64
CA ASP A 72 -13.38 11.05 20.47
C ASP A 72 -14.41 10.12 19.82
#